data_AF-A0A966PWI5-F1
#
_entry.id   AF-A0A966PWI5-F1
#
_cell.length_a   1.000
_cell.length_b   1.000
_cell.length_c   1.000
_cell.angle_alpha   90.00
_cell.angle_beta   90.00
_cell.angle_gamma   90.00
#
_symmetry.space_group_name_H-M   'P 1'
#
loop_
_entity.id
_entity.type
_entity.pdbx_description
1 polymer ?
#
loop_
_entity_poly.entity_id
_entity_poly.type
_entity_poly.pdbx_seq_one_letter_code
_entity_poly.pdbx_strand_id
1 'polypeptide(L)'
;MNLTNPISITPPPITKKDGTVKNFDPIVLNDLDITILDNSKRKVVIAQIHPCRQPLILWQNESYTNIGDYTQAQAEARILELLGDNPSVVLQNLFRN
;
A
#
# COMPACT_ATOMS: atom_id res chain seq x y z
N MET A 1 -9.24 -1.74 -7.24
CA MET A 1 -8.67 -2.79 -8.12
C MET A 1 -9.06 -4.15 -7.57
N ASN A 2 -9.70 -5.02 -8.37
CA ASN A 2 -10.12 -6.35 -7.90
C ASN A 2 -8.91 -7.29 -7.77
N LEU A 3 -8.87 -8.06 -6.68
CA LEU A 3 -7.83 -9.08 -6.48
C LEU A 3 -8.31 -10.43 -7.03
N THR A 4 -7.42 -11.14 -7.72
CA THR A 4 -7.71 -12.50 -8.22
C THR A 4 -7.88 -13.49 -7.06
N ASN A 5 -7.17 -13.26 -5.95
CA ASN A 5 -7.28 -14.03 -4.71
C ASN A 5 -7.36 -13.06 -3.52
N PRO A 6 -8.25 -13.31 -2.54
CA PRO A 6 -8.32 -12.48 -1.34
C PRO A 6 -6.99 -12.48 -0.58
N ILE A 7 -6.60 -11.31 -0.07
CA ILE A 7 -5.38 -11.16 0.72
C ILE A 7 -5.76 -10.94 2.18
N SER A 8 -5.20 -11.75 3.08
CA SER A 8 -5.36 -11.57 4.52
C SER A 8 -4.15 -10.86 5.12
N ILE A 9 -4.42 -9.83 5.92
CA ILE A 9 -3.40 -9.02 6.60
C ILE A 9 -3.78 -8.85 8.06
N THR A 10 -2.81 -8.98 8.97
CA THR A 10 -3.04 -8.79 10.40
C THR A 10 -2.31 -7.54 10.88
N PRO A 11 -3.01 -6.53 11.44
CA PRO A 11 -2.36 -5.38 12.04
C PRO A 11 -1.38 -5.78 13.15
N PRO A 12 -0.27 -5.04 13.34
CA PRO A 12 0.65 -5.32 14.43
C PRO A 12 -0.07 -5.18 15.79
N PRO A 13 0.27 -6.02 16.77
CA PRO A 13 -0.30 -5.89 18.11
C PRO A 13 0.11 -4.56 18.73
N ILE A 14 -0.74 -4.03 19.60
CA ILE A 14 -0.42 -2.83 20.39
C ILE A 14 -0.25 -3.22 21.86
N THR A 15 0.84 -2.76 22.47
CA THR A 15 1.04 -2.82 23.92
C THR A 15 0.42 -1.58 24.54
N LYS A 16 -0.57 -1.76 25.42
CA LYS A 16 -1.20 -0.67 26.15
C LYS A 16 -0.33 -0.19 27.30
N LYS A 17 -0.64 0.98 27.85
CA LYS A 17 0.06 1.57 29.01
C LYS A 17 0.02 0.68 30.27
N ASP A 18 -0.96 -0.22 30.37
CA ASP A 18 -1.10 -1.19 31.46
C ASP A 18 -0.29 -2.49 31.26
N GLY A 19 0.49 -2.57 30.17
CA GLY A 19 1.28 -3.76 29.82
C GLY A 19 0.50 -4.85 29.08
N THR A 20 -0.81 -4.70 28.88
CA THR A 20 -1.61 -5.68 28.13
C THR A 20 -1.35 -5.57 26.63
N VAL A 21 -1.18 -6.72 25.98
CA VAL A 21 -1.03 -6.81 24.52
C VAL A 21 -2.40 -7.02 23.89
N LYS A 22 -2.82 -6.11 23.02
CA LYS A 22 -4.02 -6.27 22.19
C LYS A 22 -3.61 -6.78 20.82
N ASN A 23 -4.02 -8.01 20.52
CA ASN A 23 -3.98 -8.56 19.16
C ASN A 23 -5.20 -8.09 18.36
N PHE A 24 -5.09 -8.12 17.05
CA PHE A 24 -6.16 -7.75 16.12
C PHE A 24 -6.53 -8.94 15.25
N ASP A 25 -7.80 -9.01 14.87
CA ASP A 25 -8.26 -10.00 13.91
C ASP A 25 -7.69 -9.69 12.51
N PRO A 26 -7.43 -10.72 11.68
CA PRO A 26 -7.02 -10.52 10.30
C PRO A 26 -8.10 -9.78 9.50
N ILE A 27 -7.67 -8.83 8.68
CA ILE A 27 -8.51 -8.13 7.72
C ILE A 27 -8.35 -8.84 6.37
N VAL A 28 -9.46 -9.26 5.79
CA VAL A 28 -9.50 -9.91 4.46
C VAL A 28 -9.87 -8.86 3.41
N LEU A 29 -8.98 -8.66 2.44
CA LEU A 29 -9.14 -7.74 1.32
C LEU A 29 -9.52 -8.54 0.08
N ASN A 30 -10.71 -8.30 -0.46
CA ASN A 30 -11.17 -8.87 -1.74
C ASN A 30 -10.85 -7.93 -2.92
N ASP A 31 -10.73 -6.64 -2.62
CA ASP A 31 -10.37 -5.59 -3.54
C ASP A 31 -9.43 -4.61 -2.83
N LEU A 32 -8.58 -3.95 -3.63
CA LEU A 32 -7.76 -2.85 -3.18
C LEU A 32 -8.48 -1.54 -3.47
N ASP A 33 -8.94 -0.88 -2.42
CA ASP A 33 -9.37 0.52 -2.47
C ASP A 33 -8.12 1.41 -2.50
N ILE A 34 -7.91 2.10 -3.63
CA ILE A 34 -6.68 2.81 -3.95
C ILE A 34 -7.01 4.24 -4.34
N THR A 35 -6.39 5.20 -3.64
CA THR A 35 -6.32 6.59 -4.07
C THR A 35 -4.90 6.91 -4.54
N ILE A 36 -4.75 7.39 -5.78
CA ILE A 36 -3.45 7.82 -6.32
C ILE A 36 -3.29 9.31 -6.05
N LEU A 37 -2.13 9.70 -5.48
CA LEU A 37 -1.76 11.10 -5.28
C LEU A 37 -0.48 11.41 -6.04
N ASP A 38 -0.58 12.33 -7.00
CA ASP A 38 0.55 12.89 -7.73
C ASP A 38 0.96 14.23 -7.12
N ASN A 39 2.24 14.37 -6.78
CA ASN A 39 2.79 15.62 -6.28
C ASN A 39 4.02 16.03 -7.09
N SER A 40 3.79 16.88 -8.08
CA SER A 40 4.83 17.42 -8.97
C SER A 40 5.87 18.29 -8.26
N LYS A 41 5.52 18.94 -7.14
CA LYS A 41 6.47 19.73 -6.33
C LYS A 41 7.43 18.84 -5.57
N ARG A 42 6.95 17.71 -5.04
CA ARG A 42 7.75 16.72 -4.31
C ARG A 42 8.32 15.63 -5.21
N LYS A 43 7.99 15.64 -6.51
CA LYS A 43 8.41 14.65 -7.52
C LYS A 43 8.11 13.22 -7.05
N VAL A 44 6.88 13.00 -6.61
CA VAL A 44 6.45 11.70 -6.09
C VAL A 44 5.02 11.40 -6.49
N VAL A 45 4.76 10.13 -6.82
CA VAL A 45 3.43 9.55 -6.95
C VAL A 45 3.31 8.43 -5.94
N ILE A 46 2.23 8.46 -5.17
CA ILE A 46 1.94 7.45 -4.16
C ILE A 46 0.55 6.86 -4.36
N ALA A 47 0.40 5.59 -3.98
CA ALA A 47 -0.87 4.91 -3.85
C ALA A 47 -1.23 4.76 -2.37
N GLN A 48 -2.29 5.43 -1.94
CA GLN A 48 -2.91 5.20 -0.64
C GLN A 48 -3.84 3.99 -0.77
N ILE A 49 -3.48 2.88 -0.13
CA ILE A 49 -4.24 1.62 -0.15
C ILE A 49 -4.99 1.50 1.18
N HIS A 50 -6.32 1.53 1.19
CA HIS A 50 -7.08 1.34 2.43
C HIS A 50 -7.14 -0.16 2.82
N PRO A 51 -7.07 -0.52 4.11
CA PRO A 51 -6.91 0.33 5.31
C PRO A 51 -5.46 0.58 5.75
N CYS A 52 -4.46 0.41 4.87
CA CYS A 52 -3.06 0.64 5.22
C CYS A 52 -2.82 2.10 5.65
N ARG A 53 -1.87 2.31 6.57
CA ARG A 53 -1.56 3.65 7.11
C ARG A 53 -0.51 4.37 6.29
N GLN A 54 0.50 3.64 5.84
CA GLN A 54 1.55 4.18 5.01
C GLN A 54 1.17 4.02 3.53
N PRO A 55 1.45 5.03 2.70
CA PRO A 55 1.22 4.93 1.27
C PRO A 55 2.33 4.12 0.60
N LEU A 56 2.00 3.46 -0.50
CA LEU A 56 2.96 2.80 -1.37
C LEU A 56 3.54 3.81 -2.36
N ILE A 57 4.87 3.96 -2.40
CA ILE A 57 5.54 4.86 -3.36
C ILE A 57 5.60 4.18 -4.73
N LEU A 58 4.96 4.76 -5.74
CA LEU A 58 4.98 4.23 -7.11
C LEU A 58 6.21 4.71 -7.87
N TRP A 59 6.42 6.02 -7.85
CA TRP A 59 7.54 6.72 -8.48
C TRP A 59 7.99 7.88 -7.61
N GLN A 60 9.30 8.11 -7.57
CA GLN A 60 9.93 9.21 -6.83
C GLN A 60 11.18 9.71 -7.57
N ASN A 61 11.48 11.00 -7.45
CA ASN A 61 12.69 11.65 -7.95
C ASN A 61 12.92 11.42 -9.46
N GLU A 62 13.99 10.72 -9.84
CA GLU A 62 14.31 10.43 -11.24
C GLU A 62 13.24 9.57 -11.90
N SER A 63 12.74 8.54 -11.21
CA SER A 63 11.69 7.67 -11.76
C SER A 63 10.38 8.41 -12.04
N TYR A 64 10.07 9.46 -11.25
CA TYR A 64 8.94 10.37 -11.51
C TYR A 64 9.15 11.17 -12.79
N THR A 65 10.35 11.72 -12.97
CA THR A 65 10.68 12.49 -14.17
C THR A 65 10.71 11.62 -15.42
N ASN A 66 11.21 10.39 -15.29
CA ASN A 66 11.35 9.45 -16.40
C ASN A 66 10.02 8.87 -16.86
N ILE A 67 9.09 8.59 -15.93
CA ILE A 67 7.77 8.08 -16.32
C ILE A 67 6.90 9.16 -16.97
N GLY A 68 7.05 10.42 -16.55
CA GLY A 68 6.27 11.53 -17.07
C GLY A 68 4.76 11.32 -16.87
N ASP A 69 3.98 11.57 -17.92
CA ASP A 69 2.55 11.32 -17.91
C ASP A 69 2.27 9.81 -17.98
N TYR A 70 1.74 9.24 -16.90
CA TYR A 70 1.34 7.85 -16.82
C TYR A 70 -0.17 7.70 -16.94
N THR A 71 -0.58 6.57 -17.50
CA THR A 71 -1.97 6.13 -17.53
C THR A 71 -2.35 5.41 -16.24
N GLN A 72 -3.66 5.28 -15.99
CA GLN A 72 -4.16 4.47 -14.89
C GLN A 72 -3.64 3.02 -14.95
N ALA A 73 -3.61 2.42 -16.15
CA ALA A 73 -3.13 1.05 -16.33
C ALA A 73 -1.65 0.89 -15.92
N GLN A 74 -0.80 1.89 -16.18
CA GLN A 74 0.59 1.89 -15.75
C GLN A 74 0.72 2.01 -14.22
N ALA A 75 -0.13 2.80 -13.58
CA ALA A 75 -0.15 2.89 -12.11
C ALA A 75 -0.60 1.57 -11.46
N GLU A 76 -1.64 0.93 -12.00
CA GLU A 76 -2.10 -0.37 -11.51
C GLU A 76 -1.04 -1.47 -11.72
N ALA A 77 -0.40 -1.50 -12.89
CA ALA A 77 0.70 -2.43 -13.16
C ALA A 77 1.88 -2.20 -12.19
N ARG A 78 2.22 -0.93 -11.89
CA ARG A 78 3.28 -0.59 -10.95
C ARG A 78 2.94 -1.02 -9.52
N ILE A 79 1.68 -0.87 -9.10
CA ILE A 79 1.22 -1.35 -7.79
C ILE A 79 1.37 -2.86 -7.69
N LEU A 80 0.92 -3.60 -8.72
CA LEU A 80 1.07 -5.06 -8.78
C LEU A 80 2.53 -5.50 -8.72
N GLU A 81 3.41 -4.82 -9.48
CA GLU A 81 4.85 -5.07 -9.46
C GLU A 81 5.45 -4.88 -8.06
N LEU A 82 5.08 -3.80 -7.37
CA LEU A 82 5.58 -3.48 -6.03
C LEU A 82 5.02 -4.38 -4.93
N LEU A 83 3.80 -4.90 -5.11
CA LEU A 83 3.22 -5.91 -4.23
C LEU A 83 3.95 -7.27 -4.39
N GLY A 84 4.43 -7.56 -5.60
CA GLY A 84 5.24 -8.74 -5.92
C GLY A 84 4.53 -10.06 -5.61
N ASP A 85 5.33 -11.11 -5.37
CA ASP A 85 4.82 -12.47 -5.12
C ASP A 85 4.16 -12.63 -3.74
N ASN A 86 4.43 -11.72 -2.81
CA ASN A 86 3.95 -11.77 -1.42
C ASN A 86 3.23 -10.48 -1.04
N PRO A 87 2.06 -10.20 -1.63
CA PRO A 87 1.35 -8.94 -1.44
C PRO A 87 0.90 -8.75 0.01
N SER A 88 0.63 -9.83 0.75
CA SER A 88 0.27 -9.77 2.17
C SER A 88 1.39 -9.18 3.03
N VAL A 89 2.66 -9.50 2.75
CA VAL A 89 3.82 -8.99 3.50
C VAL A 89 4.01 -7.50 3.24
N VAL A 90 3.91 -7.09 1.97
CA VAL A 90 4.01 -5.68 1.59
C VAL A 90 2.91 -4.86 2.26
N LEU A 91 1.65 -5.31 2.15
CA LEU A 91 0.52 -4.64 2.77
C LEU A 91 0.66 -4.61 4.30
N GLN A 92 1.07 -5.70 4.95
CA GLN A 92 1.32 -5.71 6.41
C GLN A 92 2.37 -4.68 6.84
N ASN A 93 3.42 -4.46 6.04
CA ASN A 93 4.43 -3.44 6.33
C ASN A 93 3.83 -2.03 6.25
N LEU A 94 2.91 -1.79 5.32
CA LEU A 94 2.19 -0.51 5.21
C LEU A 94 1.20 -0.26 6.35
N PHE A 95 0.88 -1.26 7.18
CA PHE A 95 0.10 -1.07 8.42
C PHE A 95 0.93 -0.62 9.61
N ARG A 96 2.24 -0.83 9.58
CA ARG A 96 3.13 -0.54 10.71
C ARG A 96 3.46 0.96 10.72
N ASN A 97 3.61 1.51 11.93
CA ASN A 97 4.13 2.86 12.14
C ASN A 97 5.65 2.82 12.14
#